data_AF-A0A835YKA7-F1
#
_entry.id   AF-A0A835YKA7-F1
#
_cell.length_a   1.000
_cell.length_b   1.000
_cell.length_c   1.000
_cell.angle_alpha   90.00
_cell.angle_beta   90.00
_cell.angle_gamma   90.00
#
_symmetry.space_group_name_H-M   'P 1'
#
loop_
_entity.id
_entity.type
_entity.pdbx_description
1 polymer ?
#
loop_
_entity_poly.entity_id
_entity_poly.type
_entity_poly.pdbx_seq_one_letter_code
_entity_poly.pdbx_strand_id
1 'polypeptide(L)'
;MRADEEDDCWHVDADRPWDPPLSEKGRQQAREAAAQFKSKEIDYVLTSPFVRCLQTSAEIVDELQLSQGRWLVVWPMCELCDPRLLLAGRDDLRPVLGKRPIKEWMWDGQAFDKAVQGMLAPDLAYSGVRIRPEVWNDNTPPYPEKIDAALKRYDKQIRTICRDFAGRNVLVVTHGEALRAAVNMLDPRASVYEVKHTGYVPLNRVRQPNGNWAPWNLCCSAGQTGVLWSYAT
;
A
#
# COMPACT_ATOMS: atom_id res chain seq x y z
N MET A 1 10.10 -5.46 4.81
CA MET A 1 10.52 -5.26 6.21
C MET A 1 10.66 -3.78 6.50
N ARG A 2 10.22 -3.35 7.68
CA ARG A 2 10.23 -1.95 8.12
C ARG A 2 11.39 -1.73 9.11
N ALA A 3 11.85 -0.50 9.25
CA ALA A 3 12.95 -0.17 10.15
C ALA A 3 12.63 -0.50 11.62
N ASP A 4 11.39 -0.26 12.05
CA ASP A 4 10.91 -0.56 13.40
C ASP A 4 10.75 -2.06 13.71
N GLU A 5 10.92 -2.94 12.70
CA GLU A 5 10.98 -4.40 12.91
C GLU A 5 12.41 -4.89 13.17
N GLU A 6 13.43 -4.07 12.88
CA GLU A 6 14.84 -4.39 13.10
C GLU A 6 15.42 -3.68 14.34
N ASP A 7 14.79 -2.58 14.77
CA ASP A 7 15.16 -1.81 15.94
C ASP A 7 13.92 -1.52 16.80
N ASP A 8 13.81 -2.25 17.91
CA ASP A 8 12.71 -2.13 18.88
C ASP A 8 12.60 -0.71 19.48
N CYS A 9 13.68 0.07 19.49
CA CYS A 9 13.71 1.43 20.03
C CYS A 9 13.49 2.52 18.98
N TRP A 10 13.35 2.16 17.69
CA TRP A 10 13.26 3.12 16.58
C TRP A 10 12.21 4.22 16.80
N HIS A 11 11.05 3.84 17.37
CA HIS A 11 9.91 4.73 17.61
C HIS A 11 10.18 5.82 18.67
N VAL A 12 11.21 5.68 19.50
CA VAL A 12 11.56 6.63 20.57
C VAL A 12 12.15 7.90 19.96
N ASP A 13 13.11 7.74 19.05
CA ASP A 13 13.89 8.85 18.47
C ASP A 13 13.38 9.28 17.09
N ALA A 14 12.50 8.50 16.46
CA ALA A 14 11.95 8.84 15.15
C ALA A 14 11.10 10.13 15.20
N ASP A 15 11.34 11.03 14.25
CA ASP A 15 10.52 12.24 14.05
C ASP A 15 9.06 11.90 13.73
N ARG A 16 8.84 10.78 13.04
CA ARG A 16 7.52 10.28 12.59
C ARG A 16 7.34 8.81 12.94
N PRO A 17 7.13 8.47 14.23
CA PRO A 17 7.05 7.08 14.68
C PRO A 17 5.89 6.27 14.08
N TRP A 18 4.91 6.96 13.48
CA TRP A 18 3.75 6.36 12.81
C TRP A 18 3.98 5.94 11.36
N ASP A 19 5.07 6.37 10.74
CA ASP A 19 5.38 6.06 9.33
C ASP A 19 6.83 5.58 9.15
N PRO A 20 7.17 4.40 9.68
CA PRO A 20 8.51 3.84 9.55
C PRO A 20 8.87 3.55 8.09
N PRO A 21 10.10 3.90 7.66
CA PRO A 21 10.61 3.54 6.35
C PRO A 21 10.96 2.06 6.26
N LEU A 22 11.27 1.60 5.04
CA LEU A 22 11.88 0.30 4.83
C LEU A 22 13.26 0.24 5.49
N SER A 23 13.55 -0.90 6.11
CA SER A 23 14.91 -1.24 6.51
C SER A 23 15.81 -1.49 5.29
N GLU A 24 17.11 -1.70 5.49
CA GLU A 24 18.01 -2.09 4.39
C GLU A 24 17.55 -3.39 3.73
N LYS A 25 17.20 -4.39 4.55
CA LYS A 25 16.61 -5.64 4.08
C LYS A 25 15.27 -5.40 3.37
N GLY A 26 14.44 -4.51 3.89
CA GLY A 26 13.19 -4.11 3.25
C GLY A 26 13.39 -3.52 1.85
N ARG A 27 14.40 -2.67 1.67
CA ARG A 27 14.77 -2.11 0.36
C ARG A 27 15.25 -3.21 -0.60
N GLN A 28 16.06 -4.14 -0.12
CA GLN A 28 16.48 -5.28 -0.93
C GLN A 28 15.28 -6.14 -1.39
N GLN A 29 14.34 -6.42 -0.49
CA GLN A 29 13.09 -7.12 -0.82
C GLN A 29 12.27 -6.35 -1.87
N ALA A 30 12.19 -5.02 -1.78
CA ALA A 30 11.48 -4.19 -2.76
C ALA A 30 12.09 -4.30 -4.16
N ARG A 31 13.42 -4.30 -4.29
CA ARG A 31 14.12 -4.50 -5.57
C ARG A 31 13.87 -5.89 -6.15
N GLU A 32 13.91 -6.92 -5.32
CA GLU A 32 13.60 -8.29 -5.73
C GLU A 32 12.14 -8.43 -6.19
N ALA A 33 11.22 -7.77 -5.52
CA ALA A 33 9.81 -7.71 -5.93
C ALA A 33 9.65 -6.98 -7.27
N ALA A 34 10.34 -5.85 -7.46
CA ALA A 34 10.31 -5.09 -8.71
C ALA A 34 10.70 -5.95 -9.93
N ALA A 35 11.76 -6.75 -9.81
CA ALA A 35 12.20 -7.66 -10.87
C ALA A 35 11.12 -8.69 -11.27
N GLN A 36 10.29 -9.14 -10.34
CA GLN A 36 9.21 -10.10 -10.61
C GLN A 36 8.09 -9.51 -11.50
N PHE A 37 7.92 -8.19 -11.51
CA PHE A 37 6.86 -7.52 -12.25
C PHE A 37 7.27 -7.11 -13.68
N LYS A 38 8.55 -7.24 -14.06
CA LYS A 38 9.05 -6.91 -15.42
C LYS A 38 8.26 -7.60 -16.54
N SER A 39 7.85 -8.85 -16.33
CA SER A 39 7.11 -9.64 -17.32
C SER A 39 5.59 -9.44 -17.28
N LYS A 40 5.08 -8.52 -16.44
CA LYS A 40 3.64 -8.35 -16.19
C LYS A 40 3.02 -7.16 -16.93
N GLU A 41 3.80 -6.46 -17.75
CA GLU A 41 3.35 -5.34 -18.59
C GLU A 41 2.53 -4.30 -17.79
N ILE A 42 3.03 -3.89 -16.62
CA ILE A 42 2.31 -2.97 -15.73
C ILE A 42 2.22 -1.57 -16.35
N ASP A 43 1.00 -1.06 -16.51
CA ASP A 43 0.71 0.28 -17.04
C ASP A 43 0.77 1.37 -15.97
N TYR A 44 0.39 1.04 -14.73
CA TYR A 44 0.26 1.97 -13.61
C TYR A 44 0.68 1.31 -12.29
N VAL A 45 1.40 2.07 -11.46
CA VAL A 45 1.69 1.72 -10.07
C VAL A 45 0.90 2.67 -9.17
N LEU A 46 -0.08 2.12 -8.47
CA LEU A 46 -0.83 2.81 -7.44
C LEU A 46 -0.19 2.48 -6.08
N THR A 47 -0.08 3.45 -5.18
CA THR A 47 0.63 3.25 -3.91
C THR A 47 -0.06 3.95 -2.75
N SER A 48 0.04 3.35 -1.57
CA SER A 48 -0.31 4.00 -0.32
C SER A 48 0.62 5.20 -0.05
N PRO A 49 0.13 6.25 0.64
CA PRO A 49 0.92 7.44 0.97
C PRO A 49 2.01 7.20 2.04
N PHE A 50 1.97 6.07 2.76
CA PHE A 50 2.98 5.72 3.77
C PHE A 50 4.35 5.49 3.13
N VAL A 51 5.41 6.02 3.73
CA VAL A 51 6.75 6.10 3.14
C VAL A 51 7.30 4.75 2.73
N ARG A 52 7.05 3.69 3.51
CA ARG A 52 7.43 2.31 3.15
C ARG A 52 6.82 1.83 1.84
N CYS A 53 5.57 2.20 1.56
CA CYS A 53 4.91 1.88 0.28
C CYS A 53 5.45 2.75 -0.83
N LEU A 54 5.69 4.03 -0.59
CA LEU A 54 6.33 4.91 -1.56
C LEU A 54 7.70 4.36 -1.98
N GLN A 55 8.55 4.00 -1.02
CA GLN A 55 9.86 3.38 -1.25
C GLN A 55 9.77 2.09 -2.05
N THR A 56 8.82 1.21 -1.69
CA THR A 56 8.61 -0.04 -2.43
C THR A 56 8.17 0.23 -3.87
N SER A 57 7.20 1.15 -4.05
CA SER A 57 6.72 1.53 -5.38
C SER A 57 7.75 2.29 -6.20
N ALA A 58 8.67 3.03 -5.57
CA ALA A 58 9.74 3.75 -6.24
C ALA A 58 10.71 2.80 -6.94
N GLU A 59 11.13 1.73 -6.25
CA GLU A 59 11.96 0.66 -6.82
C GLU A 59 11.25 -0.02 -8.01
N ILE A 60 9.93 -0.25 -7.90
CA ILE A 60 9.15 -0.85 -8.99
C ILE A 60 9.02 0.10 -10.19
N VAL A 61 8.71 1.37 -9.95
CA VAL A 61 8.56 2.40 -10.99
C VAL A 61 9.88 2.60 -11.74
N ASP A 62 11.00 2.61 -11.03
CA ASP A 62 12.34 2.68 -11.61
C ASP A 62 12.64 1.42 -12.43
N GLU A 63 12.46 0.23 -11.86
CA GLU A 63 12.74 -1.04 -12.55
C GLU A 63 11.91 -1.23 -13.83
N LEU A 64 10.67 -0.73 -13.84
CA LEU A 64 9.76 -0.77 -14.98
C LEU A 64 9.89 0.45 -15.91
N GLN A 65 10.71 1.44 -15.56
CA GLN A 65 10.94 2.67 -16.34
C GLN A 65 9.62 3.38 -16.74
N LEU A 66 8.69 3.48 -15.80
CA LEU A 66 7.38 4.10 -16.08
C LEU A 66 7.52 5.61 -16.32
N SER A 67 6.64 6.14 -17.17
CA SER A 67 6.57 7.58 -17.46
C SER A 67 5.84 8.37 -16.36
N GLN A 68 6.09 9.69 -16.29
CA GLN A 68 5.36 10.59 -15.40
C GLN A 68 3.83 10.43 -15.57
N GLY A 69 3.08 10.52 -14.47
CA GLY A 69 1.63 10.27 -14.46
C GLY A 69 1.23 8.78 -14.38
N ARG A 70 2.20 7.86 -14.27
CA ARG A 70 1.93 6.41 -14.06
C ARG A 70 2.18 5.93 -12.63
N TRP A 71 2.69 6.78 -11.76
CA TRP A 71 2.88 6.51 -10.34
C TRP A 71 1.90 7.35 -9.53
N LEU A 72 0.88 6.70 -8.96
CA LEU A 72 -0.29 7.36 -8.41
C LEU A 72 -0.49 7.02 -6.92
N VAL A 73 -0.76 8.02 -6.09
CA VAL A 73 -1.02 7.85 -4.66
C VAL A 73 -2.52 7.74 -4.40
N VAL A 74 -2.88 6.78 -3.56
CA VAL A 74 -4.26 6.40 -3.28
C VAL A 74 -4.46 6.29 -1.77
N TRP A 75 -4.93 7.38 -1.15
CA TRP A 75 -5.17 7.43 0.30
C TRP A 75 -6.11 6.35 0.80
N PRO A 76 -7.22 5.99 0.11
CA PRO A 76 -8.05 4.89 0.59
C PRO A 76 -7.40 3.50 0.54
N MET A 77 -6.17 3.38 0.04
CA MET A 77 -5.33 2.16 0.14
C MET A 77 -4.24 2.28 1.23
N CYS A 78 -4.26 3.32 2.07
CA CYS A 78 -3.32 3.46 3.19
C CYS A 78 -3.59 2.42 4.29
N GLU A 79 -2.67 2.34 5.26
CA GLU A 79 -2.75 1.41 6.41
C GLU A 79 -4.06 1.59 7.20
N LEU A 80 -4.40 0.56 7.99
CA LEU A 80 -5.43 0.70 9.02
C LEU A 80 -5.09 1.88 9.93
N CYS A 81 -5.94 2.90 9.93
CA CYS A 81 -5.72 4.14 10.66
C CYS A 81 -6.16 4.01 12.12
N ASP A 82 -5.59 3.04 12.84
CA ASP A 82 -5.87 2.76 14.26
C ASP A 82 -4.71 3.26 15.13
N PRO A 83 -4.96 4.05 16.20
CA PRO A 83 -3.91 4.52 17.11
C PRO A 83 -3.14 3.40 17.82
N ARG A 84 -3.73 2.20 17.96
CA ARG A 84 -3.05 1.03 18.53
C ARG A 84 -1.97 0.49 17.59
N LEU A 85 -2.12 0.75 16.29
CA LEU A 85 -1.16 0.35 15.26
C LEU A 85 -0.18 1.50 14.97
N LEU A 86 -0.70 2.68 14.61
CA LEU A 86 0.12 3.81 14.17
C LEU A 86 0.91 4.45 15.30
N LEU A 87 0.46 4.35 16.55
CA LEU A 87 1.16 4.91 17.71
C LEU A 87 1.56 3.81 18.70
N ALA A 88 1.85 2.61 18.20
CA ALA A 88 2.41 1.54 19.00
C ALA A 88 3.73 2.01 19.66
N GLY A 89 3.87 1.82 20.96
CA GLY A 89 5.04 2.29 21.72
C GLY A 89 5.07 3.80 22.00
N ARG A 90 4.12 4.59 21.47
CA ARG A 90 4.07 6.06 21.62
C ARG A 90 2.75 6.56 22.20
N ASP A 91 2.40 6.02 23.37
CA ASP A 91 1.19 6.40 24.10
C ASP A 91 1.17 7.90 24.47
N ASP A 92 2.35 8.52 24.61
CA ASP A 92 2.54 9.96 24.81
C ASP A 92 1.97 10.83 23.69
N LEU A 93 1.94 10.31 22.45
CA LEU A 93 1.41 11.03 21.28
C LEU A 93 -0.10 10.91 21.12
N ARG A 94 -0.74 9.91 21.75
CA ARG A 94 -2.19 9.67 21.61
C ARG A 94 -3.05 10.85 22.06
N PRO A 95 -2.79 11.54 23.19
CA PRO A 95 -3.57 12.72 23.57
C PRO A 95 -3.43 13.89 22.58
N VAL A 96 -2.28 14.00 21.90
CA VAL A 96 -1.95 15.11 20.99
C VAL A 96 -2.55 14.89 19.60
N LEU A 97 -2.48 13.65 19.10
CA LEU A 97 -2.91 13.30 17.73
C LEU A 97 -4.33 12.71 17.68
N GLY A 98 -4.79 12.11 18.78
CA GLY A 98 -5.76 11.00 18.82
C GLY A 98 -7.18 11.23 18.29
N LYS A 99 -7.51 12.43 17.80
CA LYS A 99 -8.81 12.72 17.15
C LYS A 99 -8.72 13.60 15.91
N ARG A 100 -7.52 14.04 15.54
CA ARG A 100 -7.33 14.92 14.38
C ARG A 100 -7.26 14.06 13.11
N PRO A 101 -7.83 14.53 11.99
CA PRO A 101 -7.67 13.88 10.68
C PRO A 101 -6.19 13.59 10.40
N ILE A 102 -5.90 12.40 9.87
CA ILE A 102 -4.51 11.92 9.68
C ILE A 102 -3.64 12.90 8.87
N LYS A 103 -4.22 13.54 7.84
CA LYS A 103 -3.52 14.53 7.01
C LYS A 103 -3.00 15.75 7.78
N GLU A 104 -3.58 16.07 8.93
CA GLU A 104 -3.16 17.22 9.72
C GLU A 104 -1.85 17.00 10.48
N TRP A 105 -1.37 15.76 10.55
CA TRP A 105 -0.17 15.41 11.32
C TRP A 105 0.75 14.42 10.60
N MET A 106 0.27 13.65 9.61
CA MET A 106 1.07 12.66 8.88
C MET A 106 2.42 13.20 8.38
N TRP A 107 2.40 14.43 7.84
CA TRP A 107 3.56 15.14 7.31
C TRP A 107 3.65 16.56 7.87
N ASP A 108 3.50 16.70 9.19
CA ASP A 108 3.45 18.00 9.89
C ASP A 108 2.36 18.93 9.33
N GLY A 109 1.27 18.34 8.82
CA GLY A 109 0.16 19.06 8.19
C GLY A 109 0.44 19.58 6.78
N GLN A 110 1.59 19.26 6.18
CA GLN A 110 1.91 19.65 4.82
C GLN A 110 1.09 18.87 3.78
N ALA A 111 0.81 19.51 2.66
CA ALA A 111 0.27 18.83 1.49
C ALA A 111 1.27 17.79 0.94
N PHE A 112 0.76 16.73 0.32
CA PHE A 112 1.59 15.61 -0.14
C PHE A 112 2.70 16.03 -1.11
N ASP A 113 2.41 16.94 -2.05
CA ASP A 113 3.39 17.45 -3.02
C ASP A 113 4.58 18.14 -2.34
N LYS A 114 4.32 18.87 -1.26
CA LYS A 114 5.35 19.49 -0.41
C LYS A 114 6.10 18.46 0.41
N ALA A 115 5.41 17.48 0.98
CA ALA A 115 6.05 16.38 1.71
C ALA A 115 7.03 15.59 0.82
N VAL A 116 6.64 15.26 -0.41
CA VAL A 116 7.49 14.60 -1.43
C VAL A 116 8.68 15.44 -1.85
N GLN A 117 8.53 16.77 -1.93
CA GLN A 117 9.61 17.70 -2.26
C GLN A 117 10.61 17.91 -1.11
N GLY A 118 10.14 17.78 0.13
CA GLY A 118 10.93 18.03 1.33
C GLY A 118 11.19 16.75 2.11
N MET A 119 10.41 16.52 3.16
CA MET A 119 10.67 15.51 4.19
C MET A 119 10.70 14.05 3.71
N LEU A 120 10.05 13.72 2.59
CA LEU A 120 10.07 12.36 2.01
C LEU A 120 11.13 12.22 0.90
N ALA A 121 11.74 13.32 0.45
CA ALA A 121 12.72 13.26 -0.64
C ALA A 121 13.94 12.37 -0.31
N PRO A 122 14.52 12.40 0.92
CA PRO A 122 15.62 11.51 1.28
C PRO A 122 15.22 10.03 1.19
N ASP A 123 14.01 9.69 1.63
CA ASP A 123 13.49 8.33 1.60
C ASP A 123 13.29 7.80 0.18
N LEU A 124 12.97 8.66 -0.79
CA LEU A 124 12.77 8.28 -2.19
C LEU A 124 14.08 8.24 -2.99
N ALA A 125 15.09 9.00 -2.56
CA ALA A 125 16.38 9.09 -3.23
C ALA A 125 17.20 7.79 -3.21
N TYR A 126 16.79 6.78 -2.44
CA TYR A 126 17.44 5.45 -2.43
C TYR A 126 17.24 4.66 -3.74
N SER A 127 16.18 4.96 -4.48
CA SER A 127 15.91 4.35 -5.79
C SER A 127 16.43 5.25 -6.92
N GLY A 128 16.59 4.71 -8.12
CA GLY A 128 16.94 5.49 -9.32
C GLY A 128 15.78 6.31 -9.92
N VAL A 129 14.60 6.28 -9.28
CA VAL A 129 13.36 6.83 -9.82
C VAL A 129 13.50 8.31 -10.17
N ARG A 130 13.07 8.68 -11.38
CA ARG A 130 13.19 10.06 -11.90
C ARG A 130 11.87 10.80 -12.02
N ILE A 131 10.76 10.09 -11.86
CA ILE A 131 9.42 10.66 -11.88
C ILE A 131 8.91 10.84 -10.45
N ARG A 132 7.86 11.64 -10.29
CA ARG A 132 7.24 11.90 -8.99
C ARG A 132 5.89 11.22 -8.86
N PRO A 133 5.53 10.73 -7.66
CA PRO A 133 4.19 10.24 -7.41
C PRO A 133 3.18 11.40 -7.44
N GLU A 134 2.01 11.16 -8.03
CA GLU A 134 0.91 12.12 -8.11
C GLU A 134 -0.31 11.61 -7.33
N VAL A 135 -1.03 12.47 -6.62
CA VAL A 135 -2.23 12.03 -5.88
C VAL A 135 -3.38 11.79 -6.86
N TRP A 136 -3.85 10.54 -6.93
CA TRP A 136 -5.05 10.20 -7.69
C TRP A 136 -6.31 10.24 -6.83
N ASN A 137 -6.22 9.80 -5.57
CA ASN A 137 -7.34 9.86 -4.64
C ASN A 137 -6.86 10.30 -3.26
N ASP A 138 -7.28 11.50 -2.84
CA ASP A 138 -6.92 12.13 -1.57
C ASP A 138 -7.96 11.91 -0.45
N ASN A 139 -8.90 10.99 -0.64
CA ASN A 139 -9.92 10.72 0.37
C ASN A 139 -9.33 9.95 1.55
N THR A 140 -8.88 10.67 2.56
CA THR A 140 -8.28 10.10 3.78
C THR A 140 -9.32 9.36 4.62
N PRO A 141 -9.00 8.18 5.18
CA PRO A 141 -9.88 7.54 6.17
C PRO A 141 -10.00 8.38 7.44
N PRO A 142 -11.07 8.15 8.23
CA PRO A 142 -11.15 8.72 9.58
C PRO A 142 -10.00 8.20 10.46
N TYR A 143 -9.63 8.98 11.46
CA TYR A 143 -8.71 8.56 12.50
C TYR A 143 -9.33 8.87 13.87
N PRO A 144 -9.58 7.88 14.74
CA PRO A 144 -9.28 6.45 14.58
C PRO A 144 -10.25 5.73 13.61
N GLU A 145 -9.76 4.67 12.96
CA GLU A 145 -10.52 3.78 12.10
C GLU A 145 -10.67 2.38 12.72
N LYS A 146 -11.86 1.77 12.59
CA LYS A 146 -12.09 0.37 12.96
C LYS A 146 -11.78 -0.55 11.79
N ILE A 147 -11.33 -1.78 12.09
CA ILE A 147 -10.99 -2.77 11.05
C ILE A 147 -12.14 -3.04 10.06
N ASP A 148 -13.37 -3.20 10.52
CA ASP A 148 -14.52 -3.44 9.61
C ASP A 148 -14.78 -2.26 8.67
N ALA A 149 -14.49 -1.04 9.10
CA ALA A 149 -14.60 0.15 8.26
C ALA A 149 -13.46 0.21 7.22
N ALA A 150 -12.24 -0.14 7.64
CA ALA A 150 -11.09 -0.23 6.75
C ALA A 150 -11.30 -1.29 5.65
N LEU A 151 -11.79 -2.49 6.00
CA LEU A 151 -12.08 -3.55 5.03
C LEU A 151 -13.12 -3.11 3.98
N LYS A 152 -14.18 -2.40 4.40
CA LYS A 152 -15.17 -1.81 3.49
C LYS A 152 -14.56 -0.72 2.59
N ARG A 153 -13.67 0.11 3.14
CA ARG A 153 -12.94 1.14 2.39
C ARG A 153 -12.03 0.50 1.33
N TYR A 154 -11.29 -0.55 1.67
CA TYR A 154 -10.46 -1.28 0.72
C TYR A 154 -11.29 -1.93 -0.39
N ASP A 155 -12.35 -2.67 -0.08
CA ASP A 155 -13.24 -3.26 -1.09
C ASP A 155 -13.76 -2.20 -2.07
N LYS A 156 -14.30 -1.09 -1.53
CA LYS A 156 -14.78 0.04 -2.35
C LYS A 156 -13.68 0.62 -3.24
N GLN A 157 -12.48 0.80 -2.70
CA GLN A 157 -11.37 1.40 -3.45
C GLN A 157 -10.83 0.44 -4.52
N ILE A 158 -10.70 -0.85 -4.22
CA ILE A 158 -10.29 -1.87 -5.18
C ILE A 158 -11.28 -1.91 -6.35
N ARG A 159 -12.59 -1.92 -6.08
CA ARG A 159 -13.61 -1.85 -7.14
C ARG A 159 -13.52 -0.58 -7.98
N THR A 160 -13.21 0.55 -7.35
CA THR A 160 -12.99 1.84 -8.03
C THR A 160 -11.78 1.75 -8.97
N ILE A 161 -10.66 1.20 -8.52
CA ILE A 161 -9.46 0.96 -9.35
C ILE A 161 -9.80 0.04 -10.53
N CYS A 162 -10.47 -1.09 -10.26
CA CYS A 162 -10.89 -2.03 -11.30
C CYS A 162 -11.80 -1.40 -12.36
N ARG A 163 -12.59 -0.38 -12.00
CA ARG A 163 -13.46 0.35 -12.93
C ARG A 163 -12.67 1.41 -13.71
N ASP A 164 -11.93 2.26 -13.01
CA ASP A 164 -11.32 3.46 -13.60
C ASP A 164 -10.07 3.13 -14.43
N PHE A 165 -9.42 2.00 -14.16
CA PHE A 165 -8.28 1.48 -14.91
C PHE A 165 -8.65 0.21 -15.71
N ALA A 166 -9.91 0.06 -16.11
CA ALA A 166 -10.34 -1.10 -16.90
C ALA A 166 -9.53 -1.24 -18.20
N GLY A 167 -9.01 -2.45 -18.45
CA GLY A 167 -8.16 -2.72 -19.61
C GLY A 167 -6.68 -2.37 -19.43
N ARG A 168 -6.26 -1.99 -18.22
CA ARG A 168 -4.87 -1.75 -17.86
C ARG A 168 -4.38 -2.80 -16.86
N ASN A 169 -3.09 -3.10 -16.91
CA ASN A 169 -2.42 -3.87 -15.88
C ASN A 169 -1.98 -2.91 -14.77
N VAL A 170 -2.57 -3.04 -13.59
CA VAL A 170 -2.33 -2.14 -12.46
C VAL A 170 -1.70 -2.91 -11.32
N LEU A 171 -0.59 -2.39 -10.80
CA LEU A 171 0.00 -2.87 -9.55
C LEU A 171 -0.37 -1.90 -8.43
N VAL A 172 -0.85 -2.44 -7.30
CA VAL A 172 -1.19 -1.63 -6.12
C VAL A 172 -0.29 -2.01 -4.95
N VAL A 173 0.54 -1.07 -4.50
CA VAL A 173 1.46 -1.23 -3.36
C VAL A 173 0.78 -0.69 -2.10
N THR A 174 0.46 -1.58 -1.17
CA THR A 174 -0.38 -1.31 0.01
C THR A 174 0.03 -2.22 1.19
N HIS A 175 -0.84 -2.41 2.18
CA HIS A 175 -0.57 -3.09 3.46
C HIS A 175 -1.39 -4.37 3.62
N GLY A 176 -1.11 -5.15 4.67
CA GLY A 176 -1.66 -6.50 4.87
C GLY A 176 -3.19 -6.58 4.87
N GLU A 177 -3.89 -5.68 5.57
CA GLU A 177 -5.36 -5.70 5.63
C GLU A 177 -6.03 -5.37 4.28
N ALA A 178 -5.36 -4.61 3.42
CA ALA A 178 -5.84 -4.37 2.06
C ALA A 178 -5.70 -5.61 1.17
N LEU A 179 -4.63 -6.40 1.35
CA LEU A 179 -4.45 -7.69 0.68
C LEU A 179 -5.50 -8.69 1.16
N ARG A 180 -5.81 -8.70 2.45
CA ARG A 180 -6.93 -9.47 3.00
C ARG A 180 -8.25 -9.10 2.33
N ALA A 181 -8.55 -7.80 2.23
CA ALA A 181 -9.76 -7.34 1.55
C ALA A 181 -9.80 -7.79 0.07
N ALA A 182 -8.67 -7.79 -0.63
CA ALA A 182 -8.59 -8.26 -2.02
C ALA A 182 -8.90 -9.76 -2.15
N VAL A 183 -8.41 -10.60 -1.23
CA VAL A 183 -8.75 -12.03 -1.18
C VAL A 183 -10.24 -12.20 -0.86
N ASN A 184 -10.73 -11.55 0.20
CA ASN A 184 -12.11 -11.69 0.65
C ASN A 184 -13.15 -11.16 -0.34
N MET A 185 -12.78 -10.21 -1.19
CA MET A 185 -13.63 -9.73 -2.28
C MET A 185 -14.03 -10.85 -3.25
N LEU A 186 -13.17 -11.86 -3.46
CA LEU A 186 -13.41 -12.98 -4.37
C LEU A 186 -13.69 -14.31 -3.67
N ASP A 187 -13.14 -14.52 -2.47
CA ASP A 187 -13.51 -15.63 -1.61
C ASP A 187 -13.83 -15.16 -0.18
N PRO A 188 -15.11 -14.85 0.11
CA PRO A 188 -15.54 -14.41 1.43
C PRO A 188 -15.34 -15.44 2.55
N ARG A 189 -15.07 -16.71 2.20
CA ARG A 189 -14.86 -17.80 3.18
C ARG A 189 -13.42 -17.87 3.66
N ALA A 190 -12.49 -17.23 2.95
CA ALA A 190 -11.08 -17.23 3.29
C ALA A 190 -10.81 -16.38 4.55
N SER A 191 -10.01 -16.91 5.46
CA SER A 191 -9.48 -16.18 6.61
C SER A 191 -7.98 -15.97 6.41
N VAL A 192 -7.60 -14.76 5.97
CA VAL A 192 -6.20 -14.39 5.79
C VAL A 192 -5.59 -14.13 7.16
N TYR A 193 -4.54 -14.88 7.49
CA TYR A 193 -3.92 -14.83 8.82
C TYR A 193 -2.46 -14.35 8.78
N GLU A 194 -1.83 -14.33 7.60
CA GLU A 194 -0.46 -13.84 7.45
C GLU A 194 -0.24 -13.28 6.04
N VAL A 195 0.47 -12.16 5.97
CA VAL A 195 0.99 -11.58 4.73
C VAL A 195 2.48 -11.38 4.91
N LYS A 196 3.28 -12.14 4.17
CA LYS A 196 4.74 -11.98 4.15
C LYS A 196 5.09 -10.66 3.48
N HIS A 197 6.24 -10.11 3.86
CA HIS A 197 6.83 -8.96 3.17
C HIS A 197 6.88 -9.22 1.67
N THR A 198 6.46 -8.23 0.87
CA THR A 198 6.33 -8.31 -0.60
C THR A 198 5.39 -9.39 -1.14
N GLY A 199 4.55 -9.98 -0.27
CA GLY A 199 3.45 -10.83 -0.71
C GLY A 199 2.44 -10.05 -1.55
N TYR A 200 1.75 -10.72 -2.47
CA TYR A 200 0.82 -10.08 -3.40
C TYR A 200 -0.37 -10.96 -3.77
N VAL A 201 -1.44 -10.35 -4.29
CA VAL A 201 -2.68 -11.03 -4.68
C VAL A 201 -2.96 -10.72 -6.16
N PRO A 202 -2.60 -11.62 -7.10
CA PRO A 202 -2.86 -11.40 -8.52
C PRO A 202 -4.34 -11.63 -8.84
N LEU A 203 -4.99 -10.61 -9.40
CA LEU A 203 -6.37 -10.68 -9.89
C LEU A 203 -6.38 -10.51 -11.41
N ASN A 204 -7.19 -11.30 -12.11
CA ASN A 204 -7.33 -11.20 -13.57
C ASN A 204 -8.78 -11.29 -14.01
N ARG A 205 -9.12 -10.58 -15.10
CA ARG A 205 -10.35 -10.78 -15.87
C ARG A 205 -10.09 -10.54 -17.34
N VAL A 206 -10.85 -11.21 -18.19
CA VAL A 206 -10.76 -11.08 -19.64
C VAL A 206 -11.95 -10.32 -20.20
N ARG A 207 -11.72 -9.61 -21.31
CA ARG A 207 -12.81 -8.98 -22.06
C ARG A 207 -13.42 -10.02 -23.00
N GLN A 208 -14.73 -10.22 -22.90
CA GLN A 208 -15.47 -11.17 -23.70
C GLN A 208 -15.80 -10.59 -25.09
N PRO A 209 -16.09 -11.44 -26.12
CA PRO A 209 -16.44 -10.98 -27.46
C PRO A 209 -17.66 -10.04 -27.53
N ASN A 210 -18.59 -10.16 -26.56
CA ASN A 210 -19.74 -9.27 -26.42
C ASN A 210 -19.38 -7.86 -25.90
N GLY A 211 -18.10 -7.59 -25.64
CA GLY A 211 -17.59 -6.32 -25.12
C GLY A 211 -17.60 -6.18 -23.60
N ASN A 212 -18.26 -7.10 -22.87
CA ASN A 212 -18.33 -7.10 -21.42
C ASN A 212 -17.09 -7.71 -20.78
N TRP A 213 -16.83 -7.36 -19.53
CA TRP A 213 -15.78 -7.98 -18.72
C TRP A 213 -16.31 -9.26 -18.06
N ALA A 214 -15.54 -10.34 -18.14
CA ALA A 214 -15.78 -11.53 -17.32
C ALA A 214 -15.60 -11.21 -15.82
N PRO A 215 -16.12 -12.06 -14.91
CA PRO A 215 -15.82 -11.96 -13.49
C PRO A 215 -14.31 -11.97 -13.21
N TRP A 216 -13.92 -11.31 -12.12
CA TRP A 216 -12.54 -11.35 -11.62
C TRP A 216 -12.21 -12.74 -11.07
N ASN A 217 -11.00 -13.19 -11.34
CA ASN A 217 -10.44 -14.45 -10.85
C ASN A 217 -9.26 -14.15 -9.93
N LEU A 218 -9.19 -14.89 -8.82
CA LEU A 218 -8.01 -14.96 -7.98
C LEU A 218 -7.00 -15.91 -8.64
N CYS A 219 -5.83 -15.41 -9.00
CA CYS A 219 -4.83 -16.15 -9.79
C CYS A 219 -3.71 -16.77 -8.95
N CYS A 220 -3.97 -17.04 -7.66
CA CYS A 220 -3.04 -17.74 -6.79
C CYS A 220 -3.78 -18.62 -5.77
N SER A 221 -3.06 -19.60 -5.25
CA SER A 221 -3.47 -20.39 -4.09
C SER A 221 -2.85 -19.86 -2.79
N ALA A 222 -3.40 -20.26 -1.65
CA ALA A 222 -2.90 -19.87 -0.33
C ALA A 222 -1.39 -20.15 -0.20
N GLY A 223 -0.64 -19.14 0.22
CA GLY A 223 0.82 -19.18 0.44
C GLY A 223 1.68 -19.04 -0.82
N GLN A 224 1.14 -19.27 -2.01
CA GLN A 224 1.90 -19.27 -3.27
C GLN A 224 2.61 -17.92 -3.53
N THR A 225 1.96 -16.82 -3.15
CA THR A 225 2.44 -15.45 -3.37
C THR A 225 2.74 -14.75 -2.05
N GLY A 226 3.04 -15.49 -0.98
CA GLY A 226 3.33 -14.93 0.34
C GLY A 226 2.10 -14.44 1.12
N VAL A 227 0.89 -14.64 0.61
CA VAL A 227 -0.37 -14.35 1.31
C VAL A 227 -0.99 -15.67 1.76
N LEU A 228 -1.20 -15.84 3.06
CA LEU A 228 -1.65 -17.10 3.66
C LEU A 228 -3.07 -16.96 4.19
N TRP A 229 -3.93 -17.90 3.81
CA TRP A 229 -5.30 -17.99 4.30
C TRP A 229 -5.74 -19.44 4.47
N SER A 230 -6.71 -19.63 5.34
CA SER A 230 -7.41 -20.90 5.57
C SER A 230 -8.92 -20.71 5.41
N TYR A 231 -9.65 -21.82 5.42
CA TYR A 231 -11.11 -21.79 5.45
C TYR A 231 -11.58 -22.24 6.83
N ALA A 232 -12.66 -21.66 7.34
CA ALA A 232 -13.32 -22.21 8.52
C ALA A 232 -13.69 -23.67 8.24
N THR A 233 -13.24 -24.56 9.12
CA THR A 233 -13.65 -25.98 9.15
C THR A 233 -15.08 -26.12 9.61
#